data_AF-A0A6G8NI92-F1
#
_entry.id   AF-A0A6G8NI92-F1
#
_cell.length_a   1.000
_cell.length_b   1.000
_cell.length_c   1.000
_cell.angle_alpha   90.00
_cell.angle_beta   90.00
_cell.angle_gamma   90.00
#
_symmetry.space_group_name_H-M   'P 1'
#
loop_
_entity.id
_entity.type
_entity.pdbx_description
1 polymer ?
#
loop_
_entity_poly.entity_id
_entity_poly.type
_entity_poly.pdbx_seq_one_letter_code
_entity_poly.pdbx_strand_id
1 'polypeptide(L)'
;MAAYLSRHIKLTLLWLRLCAMWAWQAWLKYAVWALLPTAVVSAIPYLSHWAEPSIRVAGVCLQGCGLLGIVVGVTRTRQQFSLPSVPAYIAQQIREFPRFPADIVCSVAGVSALGTVSSTGTVTLSTAPSRDCDARLDALEGALGDLKTTVANQHGETLDQLRKHAAELEKEKTDRSEEEKQLRATLYQTATGGLDLAVYGVIALAVANLYCTFPQEIACHMNASNCTAFEHSSNQKTRAPERLGSRTLDSLRRTETVRSRSVGVGLRRSALQALNRLAVFNRLE
;
A
#
# COMPACT_ATOMS: atom_id res chain seq x y z
N MET A 1 19.29 37.94 -28.80
CA MET A 1 18.26 36.93 -28.46
C MET A 1 18.48 35.57 -29.14
N ALA A 2 18.79 35.50 -30.44
CA ALA A 2 18.95 34.22 -31.15
C ALA A 2 20.03 33.26 -30.57
N ALA A 3 21.17 33.81 -30.10
CA ALA A 3 22.24 33.00 -29.49
C ALA A 3 21.84 32.37 -28.14
N TYR A 4 20.94 33.01 -27.38
CA TYR A 4 20.44 32.48 -26.12
C TYR A 4 19.48 31.30 -26.35
N LEU A 5 18.62 31.40 -27.37
CA LEU A 5 17.68 30.35 -27.75
C LEU A 5 18.40 29.07 -28.22
N SER A 6 19.44 29.22 -29.04
CA SER A 6 20.22 28.09 -29.57
C SER A 6 20.95 27.32 -28.46
N ARG A 7 21.45 28.02 -27.42
CA ARG A 7 22.14 27.38 -26.29
C ARG A 7 21.17 26.55 -25.44
N HIS A 8 19.96 27.06 -25.18
CA HIS A 8 18.93 26.32 -24.44
C HIS A 8 18.47 25.06 -25.17
N ILE A 9 18.24 25.12 -26.48
CA ILE A 9 17.80 23.96 -27.28
C ILE A 9 18.84 22.82 -27.26
N LYS A 10 20.13 23.16 -27.29
CA LYS A 10 21.20 22.15 -27.21
C LYS A 10 21.28 21.51 -25.82
N LEU A 11 21.09 22.30 -24.75
CA LEU A 11 21.06 21.77 -23.39
C LEU A 11 19.84 20.87 -23.14
N THR A 12 18.65 21.24 -23.64
CA THR A 12 17.46 20.40 -23.49
C THR A 12 17.57 19.10 -24.26
N LEU A 13 18.15 19.11 -25.47
CA LEU A 13 18.40 17.89 -26.25
C LEU A 13 19.42 16.96 -25.58
N LEU A 14 20.49 17.52 -25.00
CA LEU A 14 21.47 16.75 -24.23
C LEU A 14 20.83 16.13 -22.99
N TRP A 15 20.02 16.89 -22.26
CA TRP A 15 19.28 16.41 -21.09
C TRP A 15 18.31 15.28 -21.48
N LEU A 16 17.53 15.46 -22.54
CA LEU A 16 16.58 14.46 -23.03
C LEU A 16 17.29 13.16 -23.44
N ARG A 17 18.45 13.26 -24.11
CA ARG A 17 19.25 12.10 -24.51
C ARG A 17 19.83 11.36 -23.31
N LEU A 18 20.21 12.09 -22.26
CA LEU A 18 20.69 11.51 -21.01
C LEU A 18 19.56 10.78 -20.27
N CYS A 19 18.37 11.38 -20.18
CA CYS A 19 17.17 10.75 -19.62
C CYS A 19 16.78 9.48 -20.41
N ALA A 20 16.85 9.54 -21.75
CA ALA A 20 16.56 8.40 -22.61
C ALA A 20 17.55 7.25 -22.38
N MET A 21 18.85 7.53 -22.27
CA MET A 21 19.85 6.49 -21.93
C MET A 21 19.63 5.89 -20.53
N TRP A 22 19.28 6.73 -19.55
CA TRP A 22 19.02 6.27 -18.18
C TRP A 22 17.79 5.36 -18.12
N ALA A 23 16.70 5.77 -18.78
CA ALA A 23 15.49 4.97 -18.95
C ALA A 23 15.81 3.66 -19.70
N TRP A 24 16.62 3.72 -20.76
CA TRP A 24 17.02 2.54 -21.54
C TRP A 24 17.85 1.55 -20.71
N GLN A 25 18.81 2.01 -19.90
CA GLN A 25 19.62 1.13 -19.04
C GLN A 25 18.82 0.52 -17.89
N ALA A 26 17.92 1.29 -17.27
CA ALA A 26 17.01 0.76 -16.27
C ALA A 26 16.10 -0.30 -16.92
N TRP A 27 15.48 0.05 -18.05
CA TRP A 27 14.61 -0.85 -18.79
C TRP A 27 15.34 -2.12 -19.23
N LEU A 28 16.57 -2.05 -19.74
CA LEU A 28 17.34 -3.25 -20.14
C LEU A 28 17.64 -4.19 -18.98
N LYS A 29 17.99 -3.67 -17.79
CA LYS A 29 18.23 -4.53 -16.64
C LYS A 29 16.95 -5.31 -16.28
N TYR A 30 15.83 -4.62 -16.18
CA TYR A 30 14.56 -5.27 -15.80
C TYR A 30 13.97 -6.12 -16.93
N ALA A 31 14.07 -5.66 -18.18
CA ALA A 31 13.63 -6.37 -19.36
C ALA A 31 14.45 -7.64 -19.56
N VAL A 32 15.77 -7.64 -19.34
CA VAL A 32 16.57 -8.87 -19.39
C VAL A 32 16.15 -9.82 -18.28
N TRP A 33 15.96 -9.36 -17.04
CA TRP A 33 15.54 -10.24 -15.95
C TRP A 33 14.13 -10.83 -16.14
N ALA A 34 13.21 -10.11 -16.79
CA ALA A 34 11.86 -10.61 -17.08
C ALA A 34 11.80 -11.41 -18.39
N LEU A 35 12.35 -10.88 -19.49
CA LEU A 35 12.31 -11.52 -20.82
C LEU A 35 13.22 -12.73 -20.90
N LEU A 36 14.36 -12.79 -20.22
CA LEU A 36 15.27 -13.93 -20.33
C LEU A 36 14.61 -15.24 -19.87
N PRO A 37 14.00 -15.35 -18.68
CA PRO A 37 13.29 -16.55 -18.29
C PRO A 37 12.07 -16.81 -19.18
N THR A 38 11.33 -15.77 -19.59
CA THR A 38 10.19 -15.91 -20.51
C THR A 38 10.64 -16.48 -21.87
N ALA A 39 11.73 -15.97 -22.43
CA ALA A 39 12.32 -16.37 -23.69
C ALA A 39 12.87 -17.80 -23.59
N VAL A 40 13.58 -18.13 -22.52
CA VAL A 40 14.09 -19.49 -22.27
C VAL A 40 12.94 -20.49 -22.17
N VAL A 41 11.90 -20.20 -21.38
CA VAL A 41 10.71 -21.05 -21.26
C VAL A 41 9.99 -21.20 -22.59
N SER A 42 9.90 -20.11 -23.37
CA SER A 42 9.28 -20.15 -24.71
C SER A 42 10.12 -20.87 -25.76
N ALA A 43 11.44 -20.91 -25.63
CA ALA A 43 12.37 -21.52 -26.58
C ALA A 43 12.49 -23.05 -26.39
N ILE A 44 12.32 -23.54 -25.16
CA ILE A 44 12.40 -24.98 -24.84
C ILE A 44 11.47 -25.85 -25.73
N PRO A 45 10.19 -25.48 -25.97
CA PRO A 45 9.31 -26.20 -26.90
C PRO A 45 9.75 -26.17 -28.37
N TYR A 46 10.47 -25.14 -28.82
CA TYR A 46 10.95 -25.06 -30.20
C TYR A 46 12.20 -25.93 -30.44
N LEU A 47 13.03 -26.09 -29.41
CA LEU A 47 14.25 -26.90 -29.48
C LEU A 47 13.95 -28.39 -29.32
N SER A 48 12.92 -28.72 -28.54
CA SER A 48 12.49 -30.09 -28.33
C SER A 48 11.27 -30.34 -29.22
N HIS A 49 11.46 -31.03 -30.36
CA HIS A 49 10.45 -31.47 -31.35
C HIS A 49 9.24 -32.22 -30.72
N TRP A 50 8.44 -31.59 -29.85
CA TRP A 50 7.58 -32.27 -28.88
C TRP A 50 6.12 -31.78 -28.89
N ALA A 51 5.27 -32.71 -28.47
CA ALA A 51 3.81 -32.70 -28.56
C ALA A 51 3.10 -31.61 -27.73
N GLU A 52 1.81 -31.44 -28.03
CA GLU A 52 0.83 -30.57 -27.37
C GLU A 52 0.91 -30.46 -25.82
N PRO A 53 1.23 -31.52 -25.05
CA PRO A 53 1.33 -31.43 -23.59
C PRO A 53 2.39 -30.44 -23.11
N SER A 54 3.52 -30.34 -23.82
CA SER A 54 4.64 -29.48 -23.41
C SER A 54 4.29 -28.01 -23.47
N ILE A 55 3.48 -27.59 -24.44
CA ILE A 55 3.00 -26.21 -24.57
C ILE A 55 2.08 -25.85 -23.39
N ARG A 56 1.22 -26.79 -22.97
CA ARG A 56 0.34 -26.59 -21.80
C ARG A 56 1.14 -26.46 -20.51
N VAL A 57 2.15 -27.32 -20.31
CA VAL A 57 3.01 -27.27 -19.13
C VAL A 57 3.81 -25.95 -19.10
N ALA A 58 4.36 -25.52 -20.23
CA ALA A 58 5.06 -24.24 -20.34
C ALA A 58 4.15 -23.05 -19.97
N GLY A 59 2.89 -23.05 -20.44
CA GLY A 59 1.90 -22.03 -20.07
C GLY A 59 1.62 -21.97 -18.58
N VAL A 60 1.41 -23.13 -17.93
CA VAL A 60 1.18 -23.21 -16.46
C VAL A 60 2.42 -22.73 -15.69
N CYS A 61 3.62 -23.12 -16.11
CA CYS A 61 4.86 -22.64 -15.51
C CYS A 61 4.99 -21.12 -15.62
N LEU A 62 4.67 -20.55 -16.79
CA LEU A 62 4.75 -19.10 -17.01
C LEU A 62 3.71 -18.34 -16.16
N GLN A 63 2.50 -18.89 -15.99
CA GLN A 63 1.51 -18.35 -15.06
C GLN A 63 2.03 -18.36 -13.61
N GLY A 64 2.66 -19.46 -13.18
CA GLY A 64 3.28 -19.56 -11.86
C GLY A 64 4.38 -18.53 -11.65
N CYS A 65 5.26 -18.34 -12.64
CA CYS A 65 6.29 -17.30 -12.60
C CYS A 65 5.69 -15.89 -12.52
N GLY A 66 4.63 -15.60 -13.29
CA GLY A 66 3.92 -14.32 -13.22
C GLY A 66 3.33 -14.06 -11.83
N LEU A 67 2.70 -15.08 -11.23
CA LEU A 67 2.15 -15.00 -9.87
C LEU A 67 3.24 -14.77 -8.83
N LEU A 68 4.37 -15.49 -8.92
CA LEU A 68 5.52 -15.30 -8.04
C LEU A 68 6.09 -13.89 -8.17
N GLY A 69 6.14 -13.33 -9.38
CA GLY A 69 6.56 -11.93 -9.60
C GLY A 69 5.68 -10.94 -8.84
N ILE A 70 4.36 -11.11 -8.87
CA ILE A 70 3.42 -10.28 -8.11
C ILE A 70 3.66 -10.44 -6.60
N VAL A 71 3.80 -11.68 -6.10
CA VAL A 71 4.03 -11.94 -4.67
C VAL A 71 5.35 -11.32 -4.19
N VAL A 72 6.42 -11.44 -4.98
CA VAL A 72 7.72 -10.81 -4.69
C VAL A 72 7.60 -9.29 -4.71
N GLY A 73 6.88 -8.72 -5.67
CA GLY A 73 6.61 -7.28 -5.73
C GLY A 73 5.87 -6.76 -4.51
N VAL A 74 4.81 -7.45 -4.09
CA VAL A 74 4.02 -7.09 -2.90
C VAL A 74 4.83 -7.25 -1.62
N THR A 75 5.61 -8.33 -1.49
CA THR A 75 6.45 -8.55 -0.29
C THR A 75 7.55 -7.51 -0.17
N ARG A 76 8.20 -7.12 -1.27
CA ARG A 76 9.21 -6.04 -1.26
C ARG A 76 8.60 -4.68 -0.90
N THR A 77 7.40 -4.38 -1.43
CA THR A 77 6.67 -3.17 -1.07
C THR A 77 6.33 -3.16 0.43
N ARG A 78 5.90 -4.31 0.99
CA ARG A 78 5.63 -4.42 2.43
C ARG A 78 6.87 -4.23 3.30
N GLN A 79 8.02 -4.75 2.88
CA GLN A 79 9.28 -4.57 3.61
C GLN A 79 9.68 -3.08 3.71
N GLN A 80 9.39 -2.28 2.68
CA GLN A 80 9.68 -0.83 2.71
C GLN A 80 8.82 -0.07 3.72
N PHE A 81 7.60 -0.53 3.98
CA PHE A 81 6.71 0.06 5.00
C PHE A 81 6.94 -0.50 6.41
N SER A 82 8.00 -1.30 6.62
CA SER A 82 8.26 -2.00 7.89
C SER A 82 7.05 -2.82 8.38
N LEU A 83 6.15 -3.20 7.46
CA LEU A 83 4.99 -4.01 7.78
C LEU A 83 5.46 -5.45 8.01
N PRO A 84 4.82 -6.18 8.95
CA PRO A 84 5.12 -7.58 9.16
C PRO A 84 4.99 -8.35 7.85
N SER A 85 5.90 -9.30 7.64
CA SER A 85 5.91 -10.14 6.45
C SER A 85 4.55 -10.80 6.25
N VAL A 86 4.13 -11.02 4.99
CA VAL A 86 2.87 -11.68 4.67
C VAL A 86 2.63 -12.97 5.48
N PRO A 87 3.61 -13.88 5.67
CA PRO A 87 3.40 -15.05 6.52
C PRO A 87 3.17 -14.69 7.99
N ALA A 88 3.81 -13.65 8.52
CA ALA A 88 3.55 -13.17 9.87
C ALA A 88 2.13 -12.61 10.01
N TYR A 89 1.65 -11.87 9.00
CA TYR A 89 0.28 -11.39 8.95
C TYR A 89 -0.74 -12.54 8.86
N ILE A 90 -0.50 -13.55 8.00
CA ILE A 90 -1.37 -14.73 7.92
C ILE A 90 -1.33 -15.51 9.23
N ALA A 91 -0.16 -15.69 9.84
CA ALA A 91 -0.03 -16.35 11.14
C ALA A 91 -0.76 -15.58 12.24
N GLN A 92 -0.71 -14.25 12.22
CA GLN A 92 -1.48 -13.39 13.11
C GLN A 92 -2.98 -13.56 12.86
N GLN A 93 -3.43 -13.53 11.61
CA GLN A 93 -4.83 -13.72 11.25
C GLN A 93 -5.35 -15.11 11.65
N ILE A 94 -4.51 -16.15 11.54
CA ILE A 94 -4.82 -17.51 12.00
C ILE A 94 -4.88 -17.58 13.53
N ARG A 95 -4.05 -16.80 14.24
CA ARG A 95 -4.09 -16.67 15.70
C ARG A 95 -5.30 -15.89 16.19
N GLU A 96 -5.71 -14.86 15.46
CA GLU A 96 -6.90 -14.04 15.73
C GLU A 96 -8.18 -14.71 15.23
N PHE A 97 -8.08 -15.74 14.40
CA PHE A 97 -9.21 -16.57 14.03
C PHE A 97 -9.80 -17.13 15.32
N PRO A 98 -11.08 -16.82 15.64
CA PRO A 98 -11.63 -17.04 16.96
C PRO A 98 -11.49 -18.52 17.32
N ARG A 99 -10.55 -18.80 18.24
CA ARG A 99 -10.51 -20.09 18.92
C ARG A 99 -11.82 -20.22 19.67
N PHE A 100 -12.38 -21.43 19.66
CA PHE A 100 -13.58 -21.78 20.43
C PHE A 100 -13.50 -21.14 21.83
N PRO A 101 -14.60 -20.53 22.32
CA PRO A 101 -14.56 -19.63 23.47
C PRO A 101 -13.95 -20.33 24.69
N ALA A 102 -12.86 -19.76 25.19
CA ALA A 102 -12.29 -20.08 26.49
C ALA A 102 -12.46 -18.84 27.39
N ASP A 103 -12.78 -19.07 28.67
CA ASP A 103 -13.12 -18.03 29.65
C ASP A 103 -12.06 -16.92 29.72
N ILE A 104 -12.49 -15.68 29.47
CA ILE A 104 -11.62 -14.50 29.44
C ILE A 104 -11.64 -13.85 30.83
N VAL A 105 -10.48 -13.80 31.50
CA VAL A 105 -10.27 -13.02 32.73
C VAL A 105 -9.56 -11.71 32.34
N CYS A 106 -10.25 -10.57 32.45
CA CYS A 106 -9.66 -9.26 32.20
C CYS A 106 -8.94 -8.73 33.45
N SER A 107 -7.66 -8.38 33.30
CA SER A 107 -6.86 -7.63 34.27
C SER A 107 -6.63 -6.23 33.73
N VAL A 108 -7.05 -5.22 34.47
CA VAL A 108 -6.87 -3.79 34.15
C VAL A 108 -5.73 -3.25 35.02
N ALA A 109 -4.64 -2.82 34.41
CA ALA A 109 -3.56 -2.10 35.09
C ALA A 109 -3.60 -0.62 34.68
N GLY A 110 -3.92 0.26 35.63
CA GLY A 110 -3.90 1.70 35.44
C GLY A 110 -2.51 2.29 35.70
N VAL A 111 -2.03 3.15 34.80
CA VAL A 111 -0.77 3.89 34.95
C VAL A 111 -1.11 5.34 35.30
N SER A 112 -0.67 5.79 36.49
CA SER A 112 -0.80 7.17 36.96
C SER A 112 0.43 7.99 36.57
N ALA A 113 0.23 9.06 35.78
CA ALA A 113 1.27 10.01 35.41
C ALA A 113 1.43 11.10 36.49
N LEU A 114 2.61 11.20 37.11
CA LEU A 114 2.95 12.26 38.06
C LEU A 114 3.33 13.55 37.33
N GLY A 115 2.57 14.63 37.56
CA GLY A 115 2.92 15.99 37.14
C GLY A 115 3.68 16.73 38.26
N THR A 116 4.72 17.47 37.88
CA THR A 116 5.54 18.32 38.77
C THR A 116 4.79 19.61 39.13
N VAL A 117 4.61 19.87 40.43
CA VAL A 117 4.02 21.11 40.96
C VAL A 117 5.13 22.00 41.50
N SER A 118 5.17 23.25 41.03
CA SER A 118 6.01 24.33 41.58
C SER A 118 5.13 25.23 42.45
N SER A 119 5.57 25.57 43.67
CA SER A 119 4.93 26.58 44.51
C SER A 119 5.94 27.65 44.93
N THR A 120 5.49 28.90 44.97
CA THR A 120 6.31 30.05 45.38
C THR A 120 5.66 30.66 46.62
N GLY A 121 6.41 30.76 47.72
CA GLY A 121 5.95 31.38 48.96
C GLY A 121 6.58 32.76 49.16
N THR A 122 5.76 33.78 49.33
CA THR A 122 6.19 35.14 49.71
C THR A 122 5.94 35.38 51.19
N VAL A 123 6.97 35.81 51.92
CA VAL A 123 6.89 36.17 53.34
C VAL A 123 6.96 37.70 53.46
N THR A 124 5.90 38.32 53.95
CA THR A 124 5.86 39.76 54.25
C THR A 124 6.00 39.98 55.76
N LEU A 125 7.07 40.65 56.18
CA LEU A 125 7.27 41.06 57.58
C LEU A 125 6.56 42.40 57.85
N SER A 126 5.47 42.38 58.61
CA SER A 126 4.83 43.61 59.11
C SER A 126 5.68 44.26 60.19
N THR A 127 6.11 45.49 59.97
CA THR A 127 6.79 46.32 60.98
C THR A 127 5.79 46.83 62.02
N ALA A 128 6.13 46.73 63.31
CA ALA A 128 5.28 47.15 64.42
C ALA A 128 4.97 48.67 64.39
N PRO A 129 3.79 49.13 64.87
CA PRO A 129 3.29 50.50 64.67
C PRO A 129 4.01 51.60 65.47
N SER A 130 4.99 51.28 66.30
CA SER A 130 5.58 52.18 67.31
C SER A 130 6.87 52.90 66.86
N ARG A 131 7.20 52.91 65.56
CA ARG A 131 8.38 53.60 65.02
C ARG A 131 8.08 55.03 64.56
N ASP A 132 9.10 55.89 64.67
CA ASP A 132 9.13 57.27 64.14
C ASP A 132 8.68 57.33 62.67
N CYS A 133 7.99 58.41 62.28
CA CYS A 133 7.45 58.56 60.93
C CYS A 133 8.54 58.55 59.85
N ASP A 134 9.67 59.19 60.12
CA ASP A 134 10.80 59.27 59.17
C ASP A 134 11.37 57.88 58.87
N ALA A 135 11.52 57.04 59.90
CA ALA A 135 12.00 55.66 59.73
C ALA A 135 11.04 54.77 58.92
N ARG A 136 9.74 55.09 58.89
CA ARG A 136 8.77 54.39 58.03
C ARG A 136 8.85 54.85 56.58
N LEU A 137 9.16 56.12 56.36
CA LEU A 137 9.29 56.72 55.05
C LEU A 137 10.55 56.18 54.34
N ASP A 138 11.69 56.15 55.04
CA ASP A 138 12.93 55.54 54.54
C ASP A 138 12.74 54.05 54.19
N ALA A 139 12.00 53.30 55.01
CA ALA A 139 11.72 51.89 54.75
C ALA A 139 10.81 51.68 53.53
N LEU A 140 9.83 52.56 53.32
CA LEU A 140 8.95 52.54 52.14
C LEU A 140 9.71 52.90 50.86
N GLU A 141 10.58 53.91 50.91
CA GLU A 141 11.42 54.31 49.77
C GLU A 141 12.40 53.20 49.38
N GLY A 142 13.03 52.55 50.37
CA GLY A 142 13.87 51.37 50.16
C GLY A 142 13.10 50.21 49.51
N ALA A 143 11.93 49.86 50.06
CA ALA A 143 11.09 48.81 49.51
C ALA A 143 10.61 49.10 48.07
N LEU A 144 10.34 50.36 47.75
CA LEU A 144 9.92 50.78 46.41
C LEU A 144 11.09 50.72 45.41
N GLY A 145 12.31 51.04 45.87
CA GLY A 145 13.55 50.80 45.14
C GLY A 145 13.77 49.31 44.82
N ASP A 146 13.65 48.44 45.81
CA ASP A 146 13.79 46.99 45.68
C ASP A 146 12.71 46.36 44.77
N LEU A 147 11.48 46.87 44.85
CA LEU A 147 10.40 46.43 43.96
C LEU A 147 10.71 46.80 42.50
N LYS A 148 11.19 48.02 42.25
CA LYS A 148 11.53 48.49 40.90
C LYS A 148 12.67 47.68 40.29
N THR A 149 13.71 47.35 41.07
CA THR A 149 14.81 46.50 40.61
C THR A 149 14.35 45.06 40.36
N THR A 150 13.51 44.50 41.24
CA THR A 150 12.94 43.16 41.07
C THR A 150 12.09 43.05 39.81
N VAL A 151 11.19 44.02 39.58
CA VAL A 151 10.36 44.06 38.37
C VAL A 151 11.22 44.21 37.11
N ALA A 152 12.25 45.06 37.13
CA ALA A 152 13.16 45.21 35.99
C ALA A 152 13.93 43.92 35.70
N ASN A 153 14.42 43.23 36.73
CA ASN A 153 15.13 41.95 36.61
C ASN A 153 14.21 40.85 36.09
N GLN A 154 13.01 40.71 36.64
CA GLN A 154 12.01 39.74 36.18
C GLN A 154 11.58 40.00 34.74
N HIS A 155 11.42 41.27 34.34
CA HIS A 155 11.09 41.62 32.97
C HIS A 155 12.22 41.25 32.00
N GLY A 156 13.47 41.52 32.38
CA GLY A 156 14.65 41.10 31.62
C GLY A 156 14.73 39.58 31.46
N GLU A 157 14.56 38.84 32.56
CA GLU A 157 14.58 37.38 32.55
C GLU A 157 13.44 36.81 31.68
N THR A 158 12.23 37.36 31.78
CA THR A 158 11.08 36.96 30.98
C THR A 158 11.33 37.19 29.49
N LEU A 159 11.90 38.35 29.11
CA LEU A 159 12.23 38.65 27.71
C LEU A 159 13.32 37.71 27.17
N ASP A 160 14.32 37.36 27.98
CA ASP A 160 15.36 36.42 27.57
C ASP A 160 14.83 34.99 27.46
N GLN A 161 13.94 34.56 28.36
CA GLN A 161 13.24 33.28 28.23
C GLN A 161 12.36 33.24 26.98
N LEU A 162 11.61 34.31 26.68
CA LEU A 162 10.81 34.42 25.47
C LEU A 162 11.68 34.33 24.20
N ARG A 163 12.84 34.99 24.19
CA ARG A 163 13.81 34.89 23.07
C ARG A 163 14.34 33.48 22.90
N LYS A 164 14.69 32.79 24.00
CA LYS A 164 15.14 31.39 23.96
C LYS A 164 14.06 30.48 23.39
N HIS A 165 12.83 30.57 23.88
CA HIS A 165 11.72 29.76 23.37
C HIS A 165 11.35 30.09 21.92
N ALA A 166 11.45 31.35 21.50
CA ALA A 166 11.25 31.71 20.10
C ALA A 166 12.30 31.07 19.18
N ALA A 167 13.58 31.08 19.60
CA ALA A 167 14.66 30.43 18.86
C ALA A 167 14.52 28.90 18.83
N GLU A 168 14.10 28.28 19.94
CA GLU A 168 13.81 26.84 20.01
C GLU A 168 12.66 26.45 19.06
N LEU A 169 11.58 27.23 19.03
CA LEU A 169 10.45 27.02 18.11
C LEU A 169 10.84 27.17 16.65
N GLU A 170 11.71 28.13 16.31
CA GLU A 170 12.19 28.31 14.94
C GLU A 170 13.07 27.15 14.50
N LYS A 171 13.92 26.65 15.40
CA LYS A 171 14.72 25.44 15.16
C LYS A 171 13.82 24.23 14.95
N GLU A 172 12.85 23.99 15.82
CA GLU A 172 11.90 22.87 15.70
C GLU A 172 11.11 22.93 14.39
N LYS A 173 10.67 24.12 13.96
CA LYS A 173 10.00 24.31 12.67
C LYS A 173 10.91 23.93 11.51
N THR A 174 12.18 24.30 11.57
CA THR A 174 13.16 23.99 10.52
C THR A 174 13.41 22.48 10.46
N ASP A 175 13.66 21.87 11.61
CA ASP A 175 13.89 20.42 11.75
C ASP A 175 12.67 19.62 11.25
N ARG A 176 11.45 19.99 11.68
CA ARG A 176 10.21 19.37 11.18
C ARG A 176 10.03 19.53 9.66
N SER A 177 10.37 20.69 9.12
CA SER A 177 10.25 20.92 7.67
C SER A 177 11.23 20.07 6.87
N GLU A 178 12.40 19.75 7.43
CA GLU A 178 13.38 18.87 6.82
C GLU A 178 12.94 17.41 6.91
N GLU A 179 12.46 16.98 8.09
CA GLU A 179 11.87 15.65 8.29
C GLU A 179 10.68 15.40 7.36
N GLU A 180 9.79 16.39 7.20
CA GLU A 180 8.63 16.27 6.30
C GLU A 180 9.06 16.10 4.83
N LYS A 181 10.10 16.81 4.39
CA LYS A 181 10.66 16.65 3.05
C LYS A 181 11.26 15.26 2.85
N GLN A 182 12.00 14.76 3.85
CA GLN A 182 12.57 13.41 3.80
C GLN A 182 11.49 12.32 3.80
N LEU A 183 10.46 12.49 4.64
CA LEU A 183 9.31 11.58 4.69
C LEU A 183 8.58 11.56 3.36
N ARG A 184 8.33 12.74 2.77
CA ARG A 184 7.65 12.86 1.48
C ARG A 184 8.47 12.26 0.35
N ALA A 185 9.79 12.47 0.33
CA ALA A 185 10.69 11.83 -0.63
C ALA A 185 10.66 10.30 -0.50
N THR A 186 10.69 9.79 0.74
CA THR A 186 10.60 8.34 1.03
C THR A 186 9.25 7.76 0.61
N LEU A 187 8.15 8.48 0.85
CA LEU A 187 6.82 8.10 0.40
C LEU A 187 6.74 8.04 -1.13
N TYR A 188 7.30 9.03 -1.84
CA TYR A 188 7.34 8.99 -3.30
C TYR A 188 8.16 7.80 -3.81
N GLN A 189 9.36 7.58 -3.28
CA GLN A 189 10.21 6.44 -3.67
C GLN A 189 9.54 5.09 -3.39
N THR A 190 8.80 4.99 -2.29
CA THR A 190 8.10 3.76 -1.89
C THR A 190 6.84 3.54 -2.74
N ALA A 191 6.07 4.60 -3.00
CA ALA A 191 4.87 4.54 -3.83
C ALA A 191 5.20 4.17 -5.28
N THR A 192 6.28 4.70 -5.85
CA THR A 192 6.68 4.40 -7.24
C THR A 192 7.47 3.10 -7.34
N GLY A 193 8.34 2.78 -6.38
CA GLY A 193 9.26 1.64 -6.46
C GLY A 193 8.59 0.27 -6.41
N GLY A 194 7.48 0.13 -5.68
CA GLY A 194 6.73 -1.13 -5.59
C GLY A 194 5.77 -1.35 -6.76
N LEU A 195 5.21 -0.27 -7.31
CA LEU A 195 4.16 -0.32 -8.32
C LEU A 195 4.67 -0.87 -9.66
N ASP A 196 5.87 -0.48 -10.07
CA ASP A 196 6.46 -0.92 -11.35
C ASP A 196 6.56 -2.44 -11.41
N LEU A 197 7.09 -3.08 -10.34
CA LEU A 197 7.26 -4.54 -10.30
C LEU A 197 5.91 -5.29 -10.31
N ALA A 198 4.89 -4.73 -9.65
CA ALA A 198 3.54 -5.30 -9.67
C ALA A 198 2.89 -5.21 -11.06
N VAL A 199 3.03 -4.07 -11.76
CA VAL A 199 2.51 -3.89 -13.13
C VAL A 199 3.14 -4.91 -14.08
N TYR A 200 4.45 -5.18 -13.97
CA TYR A 200 5.10 -6.22 -14.78
C TYR A 200 4.56 -7.62 -14.49
N GLY A 201 4.33 -7.95 -13.22
CA GLY A 201 3.71 -9.22 -12.84
C GLY A 201 2.34 -9.40 -13.50
N VAL A 202 1.53 -8.35 -13.56
CA VAL A 202 0.23 -8.35 -14.24
C VAL A 202 0.37 -8.52 -15.76
N ILE A 203 1.29 -7.80 -16.40
CA ILE A 203 1.53 -7.93 -17.85
C ILE A 203 2.02 -9.35 -18.19
N ALA A 204 2.97 -9.90 -17.42
CA ALA A 204 3.47 -11.25 -17.59
C ALA A 204 2.35 -12.30 -17.43
N LEU A 205 1.48 -12.13 -16.42
CA LEU A 205 0.32 -13.00 -16.20
C LEU A 205 -0.67 -12.93 -17.38
N ALA A 206 -0.91 -11.74 -17.94
CA ALA A 206 -1.77 -11.56 -19.10
C ALA A 206 -1.22 -12.30 -20.33
N VAL A 207 0.09 -12.17 -20.62
CA VAL A 207 0.74 -12.91 -21.70
C VAL A 207 0.67 -14.41 -21.47
N ALA A 208 0.93 -14.87 -20.25
CA ALA A 208 0.82 -16.29 -19.90
C ALA A 208 -0.60 -16.83 -20.10
N ASN A 209 -1.62 -16.04 -19.77
CA ASN A 209 -3.01 -16.41 -19.98
C ASN A 209 -3.34 -16.54 -21.47
N LEU A 210 -2.85 -15.62 -22.32
CA LEU A 210 -3.00 -15.72 -23.77
C LEU A 210 -2.35 -17.02 -24.31
N TYR A 211 -1.13 -17.34 -23.84
CA TYR A 211 -0.46 -18.59 -24.22
C TYR A 211 -1.23 -19.86 -23.84
N CYS A 212 -1.99 -19.83 -22.73
CA CYS A 212 -2.83 -20.94 -22.33
C CYS A 212 -4.12 -21.06 -23.16
N THR A 213 -4.62 -19.96 -23.74
CA THR A 213 -5.85 -19.95 -24.55
C THR A 213 -5.63 -20.24 -26.03
N PHE A 214 -4.46 -19.93 -26.59
CA PHE A 214 -4.16 -20.13 -28.02
C PHE A 214 -3.53 -21.48 -28.46
N PRO A 215 -3.23 -22.49 -27.61
CA PRO A 215 -2.50 -23.65 -28.09
C PRO A 215 -3.31 -24.49 -29.08
N GLN A 216 -4.65 -24.45 -29.01
CA GLN A 216 -5.53 -25.16 -29.94
C GLN A 216 -5.45 -24.58 -31.36
N GLU A 217 -5.44 -23.26 -31.50
CA GLU A 217 -5.33 -22.57 -32.78
C GLU A 217 -3.92 -22.72 -33.39
N ILE A 218 -2.88 -22.65 -32.56
CA ILE A 218 -1.49 -22.80 -33.01
C ILE A 218 -1.22 -24.24 -33.44
N ALA A 219 -1.72 -25.23 -32.70
CA ALA A 219 -1.60 -26.63 -33.09
C ALA A 219 -2.32 -26.91 -34.42
N CYS A 220 -3.47 -26.27 -34.65
CA CYS A 220 -4.18 -26.34 -35.92
C CYS A 220 -3.37 -25.73 -37.09
N HIS A 221 -2.77 -24.55 -36.87
CA HIS A 221 -1.97 -23.86 -37.88
C HIS A 221 -0.65 -24.59 -38.22
N MET A 222 0.01 -25.19 -37.22
CA MET A 222 1.26 -25.95 -37.44
C MET A 222 1.01 -27.32 -38.08
N ASN A 223 -0.14 -27.93 -37.82
CA ASN A 223 -0.51 -29.25 -38.33
C ASN A 223 -1.63 -29.13 -39.39
N ALA A 224 -1.45 -28.20 -40.34
CA ALA A 224 -2.44 -27.83 -41.35
C ALA A 224 -3.01 -29.01 -42.16
N SER A 225 -2.32 -30.15 -42.21
CA SER A 225 -2.78 -31.39 -42.86
C SER A 225 -3.83 -32.17 -42.07
N ASN A 226 -3.95 -31.99 -40.75
CA ASN A 226 -4.86 -32.77 -39.89
C ASN A 226 -6.07 -31.97 -39.37
N CYS A 227 -6.08 -30.64 -39.52
CA CYS A 227 -7.09 -29.81 -38.86
C CYS A 227 -8.48 -29.90 -39.53
N THR A 228 -8.55 -30.25 -40.82
CA THR A 228 -9.82 -30.48 -41.53
C THR A 228 -10.58 -31.73 -41.05
N ALA A 229 -9.93 -32.64 -40.32
CA ALA A 229 -10.57 -33.86 -39.80
C ALA A 229 -11.41 -33.62 -38.52
N PHE A 230 -11.08 -32.60 -37.72
CA PHE A 230 -11.78 -32.34 -36.45
C PHE A 230 -13.14 -31.67 -36.67
N GLU A 231 -13.26 -30.81 -37.68
CA GLU A 231 -14.51 -30.13 -38.02
C GLU A 231 -15.57 -31.11 -38.55
N HIS A 232 -15.15 -32.20 -39.20
CA HIS A 232 -16.06 -33.25 -39.64
C HIS A 232 -16.59 -34.12 -38.49
N SER A 233 -15.80 -34.33 -37.43
CA SER A 233 -16.21 -35.17 -36.29
C SER A 233 -17.13 -34.43 -35.31
N SER A 234 -16.96 -33.12 -35.11
CA SER A 234 -17.86 -32.32 -34.27
C SER A 234 -19.25 -32.15 -34.89
N ASN A 235 -19.32 -32.02 -36.22
CA ASN A 235 -20.58 -31.94 -36.97
C ASN A 235 -21.31 -33.28 -37.11
N GLN A 236 -20.61 -34.41 -36.94
CA GLN A 236 -21.21 -35.74 -37.02
C GLN A 236 -21.88 -36.17 -35.70
N LYS A 237 -21.47 -35.60 -34.57
CA LYS A 237 -22.03 -35.93 -33.24
C LYS A 237 -23.33 -35.20 -32.91
N THR A 238 -23.66 -34.12 -33.62
CA THR A 238 -24.96 -33.43 -33.54
C THR A 238 -26.00 -33.97 -34.53
N ARG A 239 -25.62 -34.88 -35.43
CA ARG A 239 -26.58 -35.64 -36.26
C ARG A 239 -26.82 -37.04 -35.69
N ALA A 240 -27.24 -37.10 -34.42
CA ALA A 240 -27.98 -38.26 -33.95
C ALA A 240 -29.42 -38.18 -34.52
N PRO A 241 -29.98 -39.28 -35.03
CA PRO A 241 -31.23 -39.27 -35.76
C PRO A 241 -32.40 -38.90 -34.86
N GLU A 242 -33.08 -37.84 -35.27
CA GLU A 242 -34.38 -37.39 -34.78
C GLU A 242 -35.47 -38.40 -35.22
N ARG A 243 -35.39 -39.66 -34.75
CA ARG A 243 -36.45 -40.67 -34.90
C ARG A 243 -36.45 -41.65 -33.73
N LEU A 244 -37.19 -41.28 -32.69
CA LEU A 244 -38.12 -42.09 -31.87
C LEU A 244 -38.09 -41.58 -30.43
N GLY A 245 -39.24 -41.09 -29.94
CA GLY A 245 -39.45 -40.94 -28.49
C GLY A 245 -40.15 -39.68 -28.01
N SER A 246 -41.06 -39.09 -28.80
CA SER A 246 -41.86 -37.91 -28.42
C SER A 246 -42.98 -38.18 -27.39
N ARG A 247 -42.85 -39.15 -26.48
CA ARG A 247 -43.94 -39.46 -25.51
C ARG A 247 -43.57 -39.63 -24.03
N THR A 248 -42.31 -39.42 -23.63
CA THR A 248 -41.92 -39.73 -22.23
C THR A 248 -41.09 -38.66 -21.52
N LEU A 249 -40.98 -37.45 -22.07
CA LEU A 249 -40.16 -36.36 -21.50
C LEU A 249 -40.95 -35.14 -20.97
N ASP A 250 -42.28 -35.24 -20.87
CA ASP A 250 -43.09 -34.19 -20.22
C ASP A 250 -43.28 -34.39 -18.71
N SER A 251 -42.96 -35.57 -18.16
CA SER A 251 -43.12 -35.85 -16.72
C SER A 251 -41.91 -35.48 -15.87
N LEU A 252 -40.70 -35.37 -16.43
CA LEU A 252 -39.49 -35.03 -15.68
C LEU A 252 -39.11 -33.54 -15.73
N ARG A 253 -39.74 -32.75 -16.59
CA ARG A 253 -39.48 -31.29 -16.68
C ARG A 253 -40.16 -30.46 -15.58
N ARG A 254 -41.04 -31.08 -14.78
CA ARG A 254 -41.78 -30.40 -13.71
C ARG A 254 -41.10 -30.41 -12.34
N THR A 255 -40.02 -31.15 -12.14
CA THR A 255 -39.36 -31.26 -10.82
C THR A 255 -38.04 -30.50 -10.71
N GLU A 256 -37.38 -30.13 -11.82
CA GLU A 256 -36.12 -29.36 -11.74
C GLU A 256 -36.29 -27.83 -11.70
N THR A 257 -37.46 -27.30 -12.06
CA THR A 257 -37.72 -25.85 -12.03
C THR A 257 -37.95 -25.29 -10.62
N VAL A 258 -38.07 -26.14 -9.59
CA VAL A 258 -38.21 -25.69 -8.19
C VAL A 258 -36.85 -25.61 -7.47
N ARG A 259 -35.80 -26.32 -7.92
CA ARG A 259 -34.51 -26.36 -7.21
C ARG A 259 -33.53 -25.26 -7.63
N SER A 260 -33.62 -24.74 -8.85
CA SER A 260 -32.72 -23.66 -9.32
C SER A 260 -33.15 -22.25 -8.92
N ARG A 261 -34.34 -22.06 -8.31
CA ARG A 261 -34.75 -20.76 -7.76
C ARG A 261 -34.32 -20.51 -6.31
N SER A 262 -33.91 -21.51 -5.53
CA SER A 262 -33.49 -21.28 -4.13
C SER A 262 -32.01 -20.94 -3.96
N VAL A 263 -31.13 -21.32 -4.90
CA VAL A 263 -29.68 -21.09 -4.78
C VAL A 263 -29.26 -19.68 -5.23
N GLY A 264 -30.00 -19.06 -6.16
CA GLY A 264 -29.68 -17.71 -6.68
C GLY A 264 -30.03 -16.55 -5.74
N VAL A 265 -30.92 -16.76 -4.75
CA VAL A 265 -31.35 -15.68 -3.82
C VAL A 265 -30.39 -15.56 -2.62
N GLY A 266 -29.70 -16.63 -2.25
CA GLY A 266 -28.72 -16.62 -1.15
C GLY A 266 -27.49 -15.76 -1.45
N LEU A 267 -26.89 -15.90 -2.64
CA LEU A 267 -25.66 -15.17 -2.99
C LEU A 267 -25.88 -13.65 -3.07
N ARG A 268 -27.04 -13.19 -3.55
CA ARG A 268 -27.35 -11.75 -3.63
C ARG A 268 -27.54 -11.12 -2.26
N ARG A 269 -28.06 -11.86 -1.26
CA ARG A 269 -28.20 -11.34 0.11
C ARG A 269 -26.84 -11.21 0.82
N SER A 270 -25.93 -12.17 0.65
CA SER A 270 -24.58 -12.08 1.26
C SER A 270 -23.73 -10.95 0.66
N ALA A 271 -23.81 -10.70 -0.65
CA ALA A 271 -23.08 -9.59 -1.27
C ALA A 271 -23.59 -8.21 -0.81
N LEU A 272 -24.91 -8.05 -0.65
CA LEU A 272 -25.51 -6.82 -0.14
C LEU A 272 -25.18 -6.57 1.34
N GLN A 273 -25.08 -7.63 2.15
CA GLN A 273 -24.73 -7.49 3.57
C GLN A 273 -23.25 -7.10 3.77
N ALA A 274 -22.35 -7.55 2.88
CA ALA A 274 -20.94 -7.15 2.89
C ALA A 274 -20.75 -5.68 2.48
N LEU A 275 -21.48 -5.22 1.44
CA LEU A 275 -21.43 -3.82 1.00
C LEU A 275 -21.97 -2.84 2.05
N ASN A 276 -23.03 -3.22 2.78
CA ASN A 276 -23.58 -2.35 3.82
C ASN A 276 -22.64 -2.23 5.04
N ARG A 277 -21.84 -3.25 5.36
CA ARG A 277 -20.82 -3.17 6.41
C ARG A 277 -19.66 -2.25 6.04
N LEU A 278 -19.25 -2.22 4.77
CA LEU A 278 -18.22 -1.31 4.28
C LEU A 278 -18.69 0.16 4.29
N ALA A 279 -19.98 0.40 4.00
CA ALA A 279 -20.55 1.75 4.02
C ALA A 279 -20.63 2.35 5.44
N VAL A 280 -20.85 1.52 6.47
CA VAL A 280 -20.88 1.99 7.87
C VAL A 280 -19.48 2.31 8.38
N PHE A 281 -18.46 1.55 7.94
CA PHE A 281 -17.08 1.79 8.36
C PHE A 281 -16.53 3.12 7.83
N ASN A 282 -16.91 3.51 6.62
CA ASN A 282 -16.46 4.75 5.99
C ASN A 282 -17.14 6.03 6.51
N ARG A 283 -17.98 5.92 7.55
CA ARG A 283 -18.73 7.04 8.15
C ARG A 283 -18.29 7.38 9.57
N LEU A 284 -17.26 6.69 10.07
CA LEU A 284 -16.71 6.83 11.42
C LEU A 284 -15.26 7.35 11.43
N GLU A 285 -14.72 7.69 10.26
CA GLU A 285 -13.50 8.51 10.07
C GLU A 285 -13.90 9.90 9.56
#